data_AF-A0A8D3XZF2-F1
#
_entry.id   AF-A0A8D3XZF2-F1
#
_cell.length_a   1.000
_cell.length_b   1.000
_cell.length_c   1.000
_cell.angle_alpha   90.00
_cell.angle_beta   90.00
_cell.angle_gamma   90.00
#
_symmetry.space_group_name_H-M   'P 1'
#
loop_
_entity.id
_entity.type
_entity.pdbx_description
1 polymer ?
#
loop_
_entity_poly.entity_id
_entity_poly.type
_entity_poly.pdbx_seq_one_letter_code
_entity_poly.pdbx_strand_id
1 'polypeptide(L)'
;MPRHPLTLRDQTTEFLLYTAPNGAIKVEVLLADETIWLTQKRMAELFGVGVPAISKHLKNIFESNELNPDSVISILETTAGDGKKYQTQYYNLDAVISVGYRVNSAQATQFRIWATALIKEYIIKGFAMDDERLKNGRYFGKDYFRELLERVRSIRPSERRIYQQITDIFAECSIASNLISIAP
;
A
#
# COMPACT_ATOMS: atom_id res chain seq x y z
N MET A 1 -8.46 18.37 2.73
CA MET A 1 -7.95 17.74 3.97
C MET A 1 -6.71 18.51 4.40
N PRO A 2 -6.60 19.01 5.64
CA PRO A 2 -5.40 19.70 6.11
C PRO A 2 -4.26 18.69 6.21
N ARG A 3 -3.11 19.00 5.60
CA ARG A 3 -1.96 18.10 5.47
C ARG A 3 -1.15 18.05 6.76
N HIS A 4 -0.72 16.87 7.16
CA HIS A 4 0.37 16.74 8.12
C HIS A 4 1.69 16.90 7.34
N PRO A 5 2.59 17.82 7.72
CA PRO A 5 3.93 17.86 7.16
C PRO A 5 4.61 16.51 7.44
N LEU A 6 5.39 15.98 6.49
CA LEU A 6 6.26 14.83 6.79
C LEU A 6 7.16 15.21 7.98
N THR A 7 7.29 14.32 8.95
CA THR A 7 8.10 14.56 10.15
C THR A 7 9.13 13.45 10.34
N LEU A 8 10.18 13.74 11.12
CA LEU A 8 11.19 12.75 11.51
C LEU A 8 10.65 11.60 12.38
N ARG A 9 9.37 11.63 12.77
CA ARG A 9 8.67 10.50 13.42
C ARG A 9 8.18 9.45 12.42
N ASP A 10 8.16 9.80 11.13
CA ASP A 10 7.82 8.88 10.06
C ASP A 10 8.93 7.83 9.93
N GLN A 11 8.54 6.55 9.96
CA GLN A 11 9.49 5.46 10.06
C GLN A 11 10.15 5.24 8.69
N THR A 12 11.48 5.38 8.62
CA THR A 12 12.25 4.85 7.49
C THR A 12 12.27 3.33 7.60
N THR A 13 11.93 2.65 6.51
CA THR A 13 11.93 1.19 6.48
C THR A 13 12.39 0.72 5.11
N GLU A 14 13.25 -0.30 5.07
CA GLU A 14 13.54 -0.98 3.82
C GLU A 14 12.26 -1.65 3.30
N PHE A 15 11.85 -1.26 2.11
CA PHE A 15 10.62 -1.74 1.51
C PHE A 15 10.91 -2.42 0.19
N LEU A 16 10.41 -3.64 0.05
CA LEU A 16 10.43 -4.34 -1.22
C LEU A 16 9.23 -3.84 -2.03
N LEU A 17 9.48 -2.99 -3.03
CA LEU A 17 8.42 -2.52 -3.93
C LEU A 17 7.97 -3.62 -4.89
N TYR A 18 8.93 -4.33 -5.48
CA TYR A 18 8.67 -5.50 -6.32
C TYR A 18 9.95 -6.33 -6.48
N THR A 19 9.78 -7.60 -6.84
CA THR A 19 10.88 -8.52 -7.14
C THR A 19 11.08 -8.60 -8.65
N ALA A 20 12.26 -8.21 -9.13
CA ALA A 20 12.63 -8.43 -10.52
C ALA A 20 13.06 -9.90 -10.72
N PRO A 21 13.00 -10.45 -11.95
CA PRO A 21 13.40 -11.84 -12.23
C PRO A 21 14.85 -12.17 -11.87
N ASN A 22 15.72 -11.16 -11.79
CA ASN A 22 17.14 -11.27 -11.42
C ASN A 22 17.39 -11.05 -9.91
N GLY A 23 16.36 -10.85 -9.10
CA GLY A 23 16.46 -10.64 -7.66
C GLY A 23 15.47 -9.59 -7.11
N ALA A 24 15.33 -9.57 -5.80
CA ALA A 24 14.48 -8.61 -5.09
C ALA A 24 15.12 -7.20 -5.14
N ILE A 25 14.44 -6.22 -5.74
CA ILE A 25 14.87 -4.82 -5.70
C ILE A 25 14.31 -4.20 -4.41
N LYS A 26 15.14 -4.16 -3.37
CA LYS A 26 14.80 -3.50 -2.10
C LYS A 26 15.26 -2.05 -2.16
N VAL A 27 14.35 -1.11 -1.89
CA VAL A 27 14.67 0.31 -1.80
C VAL A 27 14.15 0.83 -0.46
N GLU A 28 14.96 1.62 0.21
CA GLU A 28 14.50 2.30 1.42
C GLU A 28 13.45 3.35 1.05
N VAL A 29 12.29 3.28 1.69
CA VAL A 29 11.19 4.23 1.51
C VAL A 29 10.80 4.82 2.86
N LEU A 30 10.26 6.02 2.83
CA LEU A 30 9.58 6.60 3.96
C LEU A 30 8.08 6.30 3.84
N LEU A 31 7.43 5.88 4.92
CA LEU A 31 5.98 5.73 4.97
C LEU A 31 5.35 6.80 5.85
N ALA A 32 4.39 7.53 5.29
CA ALA A 32 3.59 8.52 6.01
C ALA A 32 2.26 8.72 5.27
N ASP A 33 1.20 9.03 6.01
CA ASP A 33 -0.13 9.29 5.45
C ASP A 33 -0.64 8.19 4.50
N GLU A 34 -0.41 6.92 4.88
CA GLU A 34 -0.83 5.72 4.12
C GLU A 34 -0.22 5.62 2.70
N THR A 35 0.83 6.39 2.41
CA THR A 35 1.55 6.34 1.14
C THR A 35 3.05 6.22 1.36
N ILE A 36 3.75 5.84 0.30
CA ILE A 36 5.22 5.79 0.28
C ILE A 36 5.77 7.10 -0.26
N TRP A 37 6.96 7.45 0.22
CA TRP A 37 7.68 8.65 -0.14
C TRP A 37 9.13 8.29 -0.47
N LEU A 38 9.57 8.66 -1.67
CA LEU A 38 10.92 8.40 -2.16
C LEU A 38 11.61 9.70 -2.58
N THR A 39 12.92 9.77 -2.38
CA THR A 39 13.75 10.82 -2.99
C THR A 39 14.04 10.49 -4.45
N GLN A 40 14.48 11.48 -5.25
CA GLN A 40 14.92 11.20 -6.63
C GLN A 40 16.06 10.17 -6.69
N LYS A 41 16.93 10.14 -5.68
CA LYS A 41 18.01 9.16 -5.55
C LYS A 41 17.45 7.74 -5.39
N ARG A 42 16.46 7.56 -4.51
CA ARG A 42 15.81 6.25 -4.31
C ARG A 42 15.01 5.81 -5.55
N MET A 43 14.37 6.74 -6.25
CA MET A 43 13.72 6.44 -7.54
C MET A 43 14.74 6.03 -8.62
N ALA A 44 15.90 6.67 -8.65
CA ALA A 44 16.99 6.31 -9.57
C ALA A 44 17.50 4.88 -9.32
N GLU A 45 17.69 4.50 -8.05
CA GLU A 45 18.01 3.12 -7.63
C GLU A 45 16.91 2.14 -8.03
N LEU A 46 15.65 2.45 -7.72
CA LEU A 46 14.48 1.64 -8.05
C LEU A 46 14.38 1.33 -9.54
N PHE A 47 14.56 2.33 -10.38
CA PHE A 47 14.41 2.20 -11.83
C PHE A 47 15.71 1.95 -12.57
N GLY A 48 16.84 1.77 -11.88
CA GLY A 48 18.13 1.48 -12.50
C GLY A 48 18.59 2.56 -13.50
N VAL A 49 18.35 3.83 -13.19
CA VAL A 49 18.76 4.98 -14.01
C VAL A 49 19.49 6.02 -13.19
N GLY A 50 20.10 7.01 -13.84
CA GLY A 50 20.69 8.15 -13.13
C GLY A 50 19.63 9.14 -12.62
N VAL A 51 19.92 9.83 -11.52
CA VAL A 51 19.09 10.93 -10.99
C VAL A 51 18.70 11.97 -12.05
N PRO A 52 19.57 12.39 -13.00
CA PRO A 52 19.17 13.34 -14.03
C PRO A 52 17.98 12.89 -14.89
N ALA A 53 17.81 11.58 -15.12
CA ALA A 53 16.66 11.05 -15.84
C ALA A 53 15.37 11.22 -15.02
N ILE A 54 15.43 10.95 -13.71
CA ILE A 54 14.32 11.17 -12.79
C ILE A 54 13.94 12.65 -12.74
N SER A 55 14.92 13.54 -12.58
CA SER A 55 14.70 14.99 -12.57
C SER A 55 14.02 15.47 -13.85
N LYS A 56 14.46 14.97 -15.01
CA LYS A 56 13.85 15.28 -16.32
C LYS A 56 12.40 14.82 -16.39
N HIS A 57 12.10 13.59 -15.97
CA HIS A 57 10.73 13.08 -16.02
C HIS A 57 9.78 13.85 -15.07
N LEU A 58 10.22 14.13 -13.84
CA LEU A 58 9.45 14.93 -12.88
C LEU A 58 9.16 16.33 -13.43
N LYS A 59 10.18 17.00 -13.99
CA LYS A 59 10.02 18.30 -14.63
C LYS A 59 8.92 18.26 -15.71
N ASN A 60 9.00 17.29 -16.62
CA ASN A 60 8.01 17.16 -17.69
C ASN A 60 6.60 16.87 -17.17
N ILE A 61 6.45 16.04 -16.12
CA ILE A 61 5.16 15.72 -15.49
C ILE A 61 4.49 16.98 -14.92
N PHE A 62 5.28 17.85 -14.29
CA PHE A 62 4.78 19.11 -13.74
C PHE A 62 4.51 20.14 -14.82
N GLU A 63 5.36 20.26 -15.84
CA GLU A 63 5.14 21.16 -16.99
C GLU A 63 3.89 20.80 -17.78
N SER A 64 3.55 19.51 -17.88
CA SER A 64 2.32 19.05 -18.52
C SER A 64 1.08 19.13 -17.63
N ASN A 65 1.21 19.60 -16.37
CA ASN A 65 0.15 19.59 -15.36
C ASN A 65 -0.49 18.22 -15.13
N GLU A 66 0.25 17.12 -15.33
CA GLU A 66 -0.27 15.77 -15.05
C GLU A 66 -0.41 15.57 -13.54
N LEU A 67 0.55 16.09 -12.77
CA LEU A 67 0.52 16.11 -11.31
C LEU A 67 0.72 17.54 -10.82
N ASN A 68 0.03 17.90 -9.74
CA ASN A 68 0.30 19.13 -9.03
C ASN A 68 1.51 18.92 -8.08
N PRO A 69 2.62 19.69 -8.22
CA PRO A 69 3.76 19.59 -7.32
C PRO A 69 3.37 19.68 -5.83
N ASP A 70 2.40 20.53 -5.49
CA ASP A 70 1.97 20.72 -4.12
C ASP A 70 1.31 19.48 -3.52
N SER A 71 0.74 18.58 -4.33
CA SER A 71 0.10 17.36 -3.83
C SER A 71 1.03 16.16 -3.74
N VAL A 72 2.14 16.17 -4.48
CA VAL A 72 3.02 15.00 -4.61
C VAL A 72 4.43 15.20 -4.07
N ILE A 73 4.80 16.44 -3.71
CA ILE A 73 6.10 16.79 -3.13
C ILE A 73 5.94 17.15 -1.66
N SER A 74 6.86 16.64 -0.84
CA SER A 74 7.04 17.08 0.54
C SER A 74 8.53 17.30 0.83
N ILE A 75 8.84 18.24 1.73
CA ILE A 75 10.21 18.62 2.06
C ILE A 75 10.48 18.23 3.51
N LEU A 76 11.52 17.43 3.71
CA LEU A 76 12.01 17.05 5.04
C LEU A 76 13.38 17.68 5.30
N GLU A 77 13.54 18.31 6.46
CA GLU A 77 14.85 18.71 6.96
C GLU A 77 15.61 17.46 7.44
N THR A 78 16.67 17.09 6.74
CA THR A 78 17.58 16.01 7.16
C THR A 78 18.85 16.63 7.71
N THR A 79 19.26 16.23 8.92
CA THR A 79 20.56 16.63 9.48
C THR A 79 21.61 15.61 9.01
N ALA A 80 22.58 16.04 8.22
CA ALA A 80 23.66 15.15 7.80
C ALA A 80 24.71 15.00 8.92
N GLY A 81 25.60 14.01 8.77
CA GLY A 81 26.67 13.74 9.74
C GLY A 81 27.67 14.88 9.95
N ASP A 82 27.64 15.92 9.10
CA ASP A 82 28.42 17.15 9.22
C ASP A 82 27.70 18.25 10.06
N GLY A 83 26.53 17.95 10.62
CA GLY A 83 25.72 18.89 11.40
C GLY A 83 24.92 19.89 10.56
N LYS A 84 25.00 19.84 9.23
CA LYS A 84 24.23 20.72 8.35
C LYS A 84 22.85 20.16 8.08
N LYS A 85 21.86 21.05 8.06
CA LYS A 85 20.49 20.74 7.65
C LYS A 85 20.37 20.86 6.14
N TYR A 86 19.92 19.79 5.50
CA TYR A 86 19.60 19.77 4.08
C TYR A 86 18.10 19.58 3.91
N GLN A 87 17.47 20.43 3.12
CA GLN A 87 16.09 20.24 2.68
C GLN A 87 16.08 19.21 1.56
N THR A 88 15.52 18.03 1.84
CA THR A 88 15.40 16.95 0.87
C THR A 88 13.96 16.83 0.42
N GLN A 89 13.76 16.80 -0.91
CA GLN A 89 12.45 16.58 -1.51
C GLN A 89 12.13 15.08 -1.57
N TYR A 90 10.92 14.76 -1.15
CA TYR A 90 10.31 13.45 -1.21
C TYR A 90 9.09 13.50 -2.13
N TYR A 91 8.92 12.44 -2.89
CA TYR A 91 7.87 12.28 -3.89
C TYR A 91 7.00 11.10 -3.52
N ASN A 92 5.68 11.31 -3.52
CA ASN A 92 4.72 10.28 -3.14
C ASN A 92 4.60 9.16 -4.20
N LEU A 93 3.78 8.16 -3.92
CA LEU A 93 3.53 7.03 -4.83
C LEU A 93 3.07 7.46 -6.24
N ASP A 94 2.24 8.50 -6.37
CA ASP A 94 1.72 8.96 -7.67
C ASP A 94 2.86 9.44 -8.57
N ALA A 95 3.78 10.25 -8.02
CA ALA A 95 4.96 10.71 -8.74
C ALA A 95 5.89 9.53 -9.10
N VAL A 96 6.07 8.56 -8.20
CA VAL A 96 6.88 7.35 -8.47
C VAL A 96 6.29 6.54 -9.62
N ILE A 97 4.96 6.33 -9.64
CA ILE A 97 4.26 5.63 -10.73
C ILE A 97 4.43 6.41 -12.04
N SER A 98 4.12 7.70 -12.06
CA SER A 98 4.23 8.52 -13.28
C SER A 98 5.65 8.53 -13.86
N VAL A 99 6.69 8.55 -13.01
CA VAL A 99 8.08 8.40 -13.46
C VAL A 99 8.36 6.98 -13.96
N GLY A 100 7.96 5.95 -13.23
CA GLY A 100 8.18 4.55 -13.58
C GLY A 100 7.59 4.16 -14.94
N TYR A 101 6.50 4.79 -15.37
CA TYR A 101 5.92 4.60 -16.71
C TYR A 101 6.67 5.32 -17.83
N ARG A 102 7.48 6.33 -17.52
CA ARG A 102 8.24 7.13 -18.49
C ARG A 102 9.70 6.71 -18.61
N VAL A 103 10.24 6.05 -17.59
CA VAL A 103 11.62 5.56 -17.59
C VAL A 103 11.77 4.36 -18.53
N ASN A 104 12.76 4.44 -19.42
CA ASN A 104 13.16 3.35 -20.30
C ASN A 104 14.35 2.57 -19.71
N SER A 105 14.05 1.59 -18.86
CA SER A 105 15.05 0.66 -18.32
C SER A 105 14.44 -0.74 -18.13
N ALA A 106 15.30 -1.75 -17.94
CA ALA A 106 14.86 -3.10 -17.63
C ALA A 106 14.08 -3.13 -16.30
N GLN A 107 14.58 -2.44 -15.28
CA GLN A 107 13.94 -2.33 -13.98
C GLN A 107 12.58 -1.66 -14.09
N ALA A 108 12.46 -0.52 -14.78
CA ALA A 108 11.17 0.15 -14.99
C ALA A 108 10.20 -0.72 -15.79
N THR A 109 10.69 -1.54 -16.72
CA THR A 109 9.87 -2.53 -17.43
C THR A 109 9.32 -3.58 -16.48
N GLN A 110 10.14 -4.11 -15.57
CA GLN A 110 9.69 -5.05 -14.54
C GLN A 110 8.69 -4.42 -13.57
N PHE A 111 8.90 -3.16 -13.17
CA PHE A 111 7.93 -2.40 -12.38
C PHE A 111 6.57 -2.33 -13.09
N ARG A 112 6.54 -2.02 -14.40
CA ARG A 112 5.30 -1.97 -15.17
C ARG A 112 4.63 -3.34 -15.31
N ILE A 113 5.41 -4.41 -15.51
CA ILE A 113 4.89 -5.79 -15.56
C ILE A 113 4.22 -6.14 -14.22
N TRP A 114 4.89 -5.87 -13.11
CA TRP A 114 4.37 -6.08 -11.76
C TRP A 114 3.09 -5.26 -11.52
N ALA A 115 3.11 -3.95 -11.81
CA ALA A 115 1.96 -3.07 -11.62
C ALA A 115 0.76 -3.53 -12.47
N THR A 116 1.01 -3.95 -13.72
CA THR A 116 -0.02 -4.47 -14.62
C THR A 116 -0.59 -5.79 -14.09
N ALA A 117 0.24 -6.68 -13.53
CA ALA A 117 -0.22 -7.92 -12.93
C ALA A 117 -1.12 -7.65 -11.70
N LEU A 118 -0.74 -6.70 -10.85
CA LEU A 118 -1.52 -6.28 -9.68
C LEU A 118 -2.89 -5.72 -10.09
N ILE A 119 -2.91 -4.82 -11.08
CA ILE A 119 -4.14 -4.24 -11.63
C ILE A 119 -5.02 -5.34 -12.26
N LYS A 120 -4.43 -6.25 -13.04
CA LYS A 120 -5.15 -7.36 -13.66
C LYS A 120 -5.76 -8.29 -12.63
N GLU A 121 -5.02 -8.62 -11.58
CA GLU A 121 -5.52 -9.43 -10.47
C GLU A 121 -6.72 -8.75 -9.80
N TYR A 122 -6.59 -7.46 -9.49
CA TYR A 122 -7.68 -6.68 -8.90
C TYR A 122 -8.92 -6.64 -9.80
N ILE A 123 -8.75 -6.40 -11.11
CA ILE A 123 -9.87 -6.36 -12.08
C ILE A 123 -10.57 -7.72 -12.17
N ILE A 124 -9.83 -8.83 -12.18
CA ILE A 124 -10.39 -10.17 -12.36
C ILE A 124 -11.01 -10.71 -11.06
N LYS A 125 -10.32 -10.57 -9.93
CA LYS A 125 -10.71 -11.18 -8.64
C LYS A 125 -11.47 -10.22 -7.71
N GLY A 126 -11.41 -8.92 -7.97
CA GLY A 126 -11.95 -7.87 -7.09
C GLY A 126 -11.04 -7.52 -5.90
N PHE A 127 -9.85 -8.12 -5.80
CA PHE A 127 -8.85 -7.81 -4.78
C PHE A 127 -7.44 -8.13 -5.29
N ALA A 128 -6.43 -7.49 -4.70
CA ALA A 128 -5.02 -7.84 -4.88
C ALA A 128 -4.36 -7.85 -3.51
N MET A 129 -3.44 -8.79 -3.27
CA MET A 129 -2.94 -9.08 -1.94
C MET A 129 -1.50 -9.59 -1.97
N ASP A 130 -0.71 -9.15 -1.00
CA ASP A 130 0.65 -9.66 -0.79
C ASP A 130 0.61 -10.70 0.34
N ASP A 131 0.50 -11.98 -0.04
CA ASP A 131 0.33 -13.10 0.89
C ASP A 131 1.51 -13.28 1.83
N GLU A 132 2.73 -13.15 1.31
CA GLU A 132 3.96 -13.28 2.11
C GLU A 132 4.04 -12.17 3.15
N ARG A 133 3.63 -10.97 2.76
CA ARG A 133 3.52 -9.85 3.70
C ARG A 133 2.41 -10.04 4.72
N LEU A 134 1.27 -10.62 4.38
CA LEU A 134 0.24 -10.89 5.38
C LEU A 134 0.64 -11.97 6.39
N LYS A 135 1.37 -13.00 5.95
CA LYS A 135 1.85 -14.09 6.83
C LYS A 135 2.88 -13.62 7.86
N ASN A 136 3.74 -12.68 7.48
CA ASN A 136 4.89 -12.27 8.29
C ASN A 136 4.58 -11.18 9.34
N GLY A 137 3.30 -10.88 9.61
CA GLY A 137 2.86 -10.08 10.77
C GLY A 137 2.75 -8.57 10.53
N ARG A 138 2.86 -7.76 11.59
CA ARG A 138 2.62 -6.30 11.55
C ARG A 138 3.57 -5.60 10.58
N TYR A 139 3.03 -5.09 9.49
CA TYR A 139 3.74 -4.13 8.65
C TYR A 139 3.23 -2.73 8.97
N PHE A 140 4.16 -1.78 9.14
CA PHE A 140 3.84 -0.36 9.30
C PHE A 140 3.04 0.03 10.55
N GLY A 141 3.14 -0.78 11.62
CA GLY A 141 2.38 -0.55 12.85
C GLY A 141 0.87 -0.75 12.73
N LYS A 142 0.36 -1.13 11.55
CA LYS A 142 -1.03 -1.47 11.29
C LYS A 142 -1.22 -2.99 11.26
N ASP A 143 -2.33 -3.43 11.84
CA ASP A 143 -2.77 -4.82 11.77
C ASP A 143 -3.67 -5.00 10.53
N TYR A 144 -3.06 -4.95 9.35
CA TYR A 144 -3.76 -5.11 8.05
C TYR A 144 -4.53 -6.43 7.97
N PHE A 145 -4.05 -7.47 8.65
CA PHE A 145 -4.73 -8.74 8.72
C PHE A 145 -6.08 -8.61 9.46
N ARG A 146 -6.11 -7.88 10.58
CA ARG A 146 -7.37 -7.59 11.30
C ARG A 146 -8.33 -6.73 10.48
N GLU A 147 -7.85 -5.69 9.81
CA GLU A 147 -8.66 -4.86 8.93
C GLU A 147 -9.27 -5.68 7.77
N LEU A 148 -8.45 -6.54 7.17
CA LEU A 148 -8.90 -7.48 6.12
C LEU A 148 -9.99 -8.43 6.65
N LEU A 149 -9.79 -9.01 7.85
CA LEU A 149 -10.79 -9.86 8.49
C LEU A 149 -12.10 -9.11 8.75
N GLU A 150 -12.04 -7.87 9.23
CA GLU A 150 -13.23 -7.04 9.44
C GLU A 150 -13.95 -6.71 8.13
N ARG A 151 -13.22 -6.41 7.07
CA ARG A 151 -13.77 -6.16 5.74
C ARG A 151 -14.42 -7.40 5.13
N VAL A 152 -13.80 -8.57 5.28
CA VAL A 152 -14.43 -9.84 4.87
C VAL A 152 -15.70 -10.10 5.67
N ARG A 153 -15.68 -9.88 6.99
CA ARG A 153 -16.89 -10.03 7.84
C ARG A 153 -18.02 -9.07 7.43
N SER A 154 -17.71 -7.83 7.06
CA SER A 154 -18.73 -6.84 6.67
C SER A 154 -19.33 -7.11 5.29
N ILE A 155 -18.62 -7.79 4.39
CA ILE A 155 -19.11 -8.24 3.06
C ILE A 155 -19.98 -9.50 3.16
N ARG A 156 -19.94 -10.22 4.27
CA ARG A 156 -20.79 -11.40 4.53
C ARG A 156 -22.06 -11.14 5.39
N PRO A 157 -22.89 -10.09 5.18
CA PRO A 157 -24.16 -9.94 5.93
C PRO A 157 -25.11 -11.13 5.74
N SER A 158 -25.06 -11.80 4.59
CA SER A 158 -25.84 -12.99 4.29
C SER A 158 -25.43 -14.17 5.16
N GLU A 159 -24.15 -14.45 5.36
CA GLU A 159 -23.72 -15.53 6.26
C GLU A 159 -24.07 -15.22 7.72
N ARG A 160 -23.89 -13.98 8.18
CA ARG A 160 -24.34 -13.60 9.53
C ARG A 160 -25.84 -13.83 9.71
N ARG A 161 -26.67 -13.45 8.72
CA ARG A 161 -28.11 -13.73 8.73
C ARG A 161 -28.42 -15.23 8.66
N ILE A 162 -27.68 -16.00 7.87
CA ILE A 162 -27.84 -17.46 7.76
C ILE A 162 -27.48 -18.15 9.09
N TYR A 163 -26.37 -17.79 9.72
CA TYR A 163 -26.02 -18.31 11.05
C TYR A 163 -27.06 -17.92 12.11
N GLN A 164 -27.62 -16.72 12.01
CA GLN A 164 -28.66 -16.25 12.93
C GLN A 164 -29.97 -17.02 12.72
N GLN A 165 -30.42 -17.23 11.47
CA GLN A 165 -31.56 -18.09 11.15
C GLN A 165 -31.37 -19.55 11.59
N ILE A 166 -30.18 -20.12 11.37
CA ILE A 166 -29.86 -21.48 11.84
C ILE A 166 -29.95 -21.53 13.37
N THR A 167 -29.40 -20.54 14.06
CA THR A 167 -29.46 -20.45 15.53
C THR A 167 -30.90 -20.31 16.03
N ASP A 168 -31.72 -19.49 15.37
CA ASP A 168 -33.13 -19.29 15.72
C ASP A 168 -33.94 -20.59 15.56
N ILE A 169 -33.72 -21.34 14.47
CA ILE A 169 -34.36 -22.66 14.24
C ILE A 169 -33.96 -23.65 15.33
N PHE A 170 -32.67 -23.73 15.69
CA PHE A 170 -32.23 -24.63 16.77
C PHE A 170 -32.78 -24.22 18.14
N ALA A 171 -32.92 -22.92 18.41
CA ALA A 171 -33.56 -22.43 19.62
C ALA A 171 -35.05 -22.81 19.67
N GLU A 172 -35.79 -22.65 18.57
CA GLU A 172 -37.19 -23.08 18.46
C GLU A 172 -37.35 -24.60 18.66
N CYS A 173 -36.50 -25.42 18.02
CA CYS A 173 -36.52 -26.87 18.21
C CYS A 173 -36.17 -27.29 19.65
N SER A 174 -35.24 -26.59 20.31
CA SER A 174 -34.87 -26.86 21.70
C SER A 174 -36.00 -26.50 22.68
N ILE A 175 -36.69 -25.39 22.45
CA ILE A 175 -37.86 -24.98 23.24
C ILE A 175 -39.02 -25.97 23.05
N ALA A 176 -39.27 -26.42 21.81
CA ALA A 176 -40.29 -27.43 21.51
C ALA A 176 -39.97 -28.78 22.17
N SER A 177 -38.69 -29.18 22.21
CA SER A 177 -38.24 -30.42 22.87
C SER A 177 -38.46 -30.38 24.39
N ASN A 178 -38.27 -29.21 25.01
CA ASN A 178 -38.55 -29.02 26.44
C ASN A 178 -40.05 -28.99 26.74
N LEU A 179 -40.90 -28.47 25.86
CA LEU A 179 -42.36 -28.47 26.06
C LEU A 179 -42.98 -29.87 25.96
N ILE A 180 -42.42 -30.76 25.12
CA ILE A 180 -42.88 -32.15 24.98
C ILE A 180 -42.51 -33.00 26.23
N SER A 181 -41.46 -32.64 26.97
CA SER A 181 -41.07 -33.31 28.22
C SER A 181 -41.90 -32.91 29.45
N ILE A 182 -42.79 -31.91 29.32
CA ILE A 182 -43.60 -31.36 30.43
C ILE A 182 -45.10 -31.62 30.21
N ALA A 183 -45.50 -32.28 29.11
CA ALA A 183 -46.86 -32.77 28.92
C ALA A 183 -47.02 -34.12 29.65
N PRO A 184 -47.95 -34.24 30.62
CA PRO A 184 -48.21 -35.49 31.36
C PRO A 184 -48.87 -36.57 30.49
#